data_AF-A0A7Z1DRA5-F1
#
_entry.id   AF-A0A7Z1DRA5-F1
#
_cell.length_a   1.000
_cell.length_b   1.000
_cell.length_c   1.000
_cell.angle_alpha   90.00
_cell.angle_beta   90.00
_cell.angle_gamma   90.00
#
_symmetry.space_group_name_H-M   'P 1'
#
loop_
_entity.id
_entity.type
_entity.pdbx_description
1 polymer ?
#
loop_
_entity_poly.entity_id
_entity_poly.type
_entity_poly.pdbx_seq_one_letter_code
_entity_poly.pdbx_strand_id
1 'polypeptide(L)' 'MPTLRWLTRDEDERIAERTPYRLLEEVPELSYGDRGTINMLIQGDNLDALKALLPYYAGQVKCIY' A
#
# COMPACT_ATOMS: atom_id res chain seq x y z
N MET A 1 13.09 -6.01 -25.31
CA MET A 1 13.72 -5.82 -23.98
C MET A 1 13.95 -7.18 -23.35
N PRO A 2 15.10 -7.42 -22.70
CA PRO A 2 15.31 -8.65 -21.93
C PRO A 2 14.37 -8.68 -20.71
N THR A 3 13.93 -9.87 -20.32
CA THR A 3 13.06 -10.10 -19.15
C THR A 3 13.78 -10.93 -18.10
N LEU A 4 13.71 -10.51 -16.84
CA LEU A 4 14.21 -11.28 -15.70
C LEU A 4 13.19 -12.36 -15.34
N ARG A 5 13.63 -13.61 -15.21
CA ARG A 5 12.79 -14.72 -14.75
C ARG A 5 13.34 -15.30 -13.46
N TRP A 6 12.43 -15.67 -12.56
CA TRP A 6 12.67 -16.46 -11.36
C TRP A 6 11.53 -17.47 -11.21
N LEU A 7 11.69 -18.41 -10.28
CA LEU A 7 10.85 -19.60 -10.17
C LEU A 7 9.34 -19.30 -9.97
N THR A 8 9.02 -18.29 -9.16
CA THR A 8 7.65 -17.99 -8.70
C THR A 8 7.03 -16.77 -9.37
N ARG A 9 7.70 -16.16 -10.37
CA ARG A 9 7.31 -14.87 -10.97
C ARG A 9 5.82 -14.77 -11.30
N ASP A 10 5.29 -15.76 -12.00
CA ASP A 10 3.91 -15.72 -12.49
C ASP A 10 2.89 -15.87 -11.34
N GLU A 11 3.29 -16.43 -10.20
CA GLU A 11 2.46 -16.50 -8.99
C GLU A 11 2.53 -15.18 -8.21
N ASP A 12 3.72 -14.61 -8.06
CA ASP A 12 3.94 -13.30 -7.41
C ASP A 12 3.13 -12.19 -8.11
N GLU A 13 3.14 -12.16 -9.44
CA GLU A 13 2.34 -11.22 -10.26
C GLU A 13 0.83 -11.42 -10.02
N ARG A 14 0.36 -12.68 -9.99
CA ARG A 14 -1.05 -13.00 -9.74
C ARG A 14 -1.49 -12.62 -8.33
N ILE A 15 -0.64 -12.78 -7.32
CA ILE A 15 -0.94 -12.39 -5.93
C ILE A 15 -1.11 -10.87 -5.86
N ALA A 16 -0.19 -10.10 -6.45
CA ALA A 16 -0.26 -8.65 -6.47
C ALA A 16 -1.51 -8.11 -7.21
N GLU A 17 -1.95 -8.78 -8.28
CA GLU A 17 -3.18 -8.45 -8.99
C GLU A 17 -4.44 -8.79 -8.17
N ARG A 18 -4.46 -9.94 -7.49
CA ARG A 18 -5.64 -10.46 -6.77
C ARG A 18 -5.78 -9.92 -5.35
N THR A 19 -4.77 -9.20 -4.85
CA THR A 19 -4.83 -8.59 -3.51
C THR A 19 -6.07 -7.69 -3.42
N PRO A 20 -6.95 -7.92 -2.44
CA PRO A 20 -8.19 -7.18 -2.34
C PRO A 20 -7.94 -5.72 -1.98
N TYR A 21 -8.79 -4.84 -2.50
CA TYR A 21 -8.88 -3.48 -1.96
C TYR A 21 -9.55 -3.52 -0.58
N ARG A 22 -8.96 -2.84 0.40
CA ARG A 22 -9.52 -2.65 1.74
C ARG A 22 -9.67 -1.17 2.04
N LEU A 23 -10.72 -0.81 2.76
CA LEU A 23 -10.90 0.56 3.26
C LEU A 23 -9.99 0.78 4.46
N LEU A 24 -9.37 1.96 4.52
CA LEU A 24 -8.66 2.41 5.72
C LEU A 24 -9.67 2.91 6.73
N GLU A 25 -9.58 2.40 7.96
CA GLU A 25 -10.38 2.85 9.10
C GLU A 25 -9.46 3.58 10.08
N GLU A 26 -9.84 4.81 10.44
CA GLU A 26 -9.13 5.55 11.49
C GLU A 26 -9.43 4.93 12.86
N VAL A 27 -8.42 4.85 13.72
CA VAL A 27 -8.56 4.47 15.13
C VAL A 27 -8.26 5.72 15.98
N PRO A 28 -9.27 6.54 16.32
CA PRO A 28 -9.07 7.85 16.95
C PRO A 28 -8.31 7.78 18.28
N GLU A 29 -8.41 6.66 19.00
CA GLU A 29 -7.73 6.41 20.26
C GLU A 29 -6.20 6.31 20.13
N LEU A 30 -5.71 5.99 18.92
CA LEU A 30 -4.29 5.87 18.60
C LEU A 30 -3.74 7.10 17.86
N SER A 31 -4.61 8.02 17.45
CA SER A 31 -4.21 9.25 16.74
C SER A 31 -3.44 10.19 17.68
N TYR A 32 -2.33 10.76 17.20
CA TYR A 32 -1.49 11.67 17.96
C TYR A 32 -0.94 12.81 17.09
N GLY A 33 -0.71 13.98 17.69
CA GLY A 33 -0.15 15.16 17.02
C GLY A 33 -1.21 16.07 16.40
N ASP A 34 -0.78 16.87 15.42
CA ASP A 34 -1.65 17.83 14.73
C ASP A 34 -2.52 17.14 13.67
N ARG A 35 -3.84 17.28 13.83
CA ARG A 35 -4.87 16.74 12.92
C ARG A 35 -4.89 17.43 11.55
N GLY A 36 -4.25 18.58 11.39
CA GLY A 36 -4.07 19.25 10.09
C GLY A 36 -3.00 18.58 9.20
N THR A 37 -2.23 17.64 9.74
CA THR A 37 -1.19 16.94 8.97
C THR A 37 -1.76 15.75 8.22
N ILE A 38 -1.15 15.42 7.08
CA ILE A 38 -1.51 14.26 6.25
C ILE A 38 -0.65 13.02 6.55
N ASN A 39 -0.01 13.00 7.73
CA ASN A 39 0.83 11.88 8.14
C ASN A 39 -0.06 10.70 8.57
N MET A 40 0.30 9.50 8.13
CA MET A 40 -0.47 8.29 8.43
C MET A 40 0.46 7.18 8.93
N LEU A 41 0.01 6.45 9.93
CA LEU A 41 0.57 5.17 10.34
C LEU A 41 -0.49 4.10 10.08
N ILE A 42 -0.20 3.17 9.17
CA ILE A 42 -1.15 2.14 8.75
C ILE A 42 -0.71 0.80 9.36
N GLN A 43 -1.61 0.15 10.10
CA GLN A 43 -1.39 -1.16 10.67
C GLN A 43 -2.02 -2.24 9.78
N GLY A 44 -1.22 -3.24 9.39
CA GLY A 44 -1.69 -4.38 8.58
C GLY A 44 -0.59 -4.98 7.71
N ASP A 45 -1.00 -5.85 6.80
CA ASP A 45 -0.13 -6.32 5.71
C ASP A 45 0.16 -5.17 4.74
N ASN A 46 1.41 -5.07 4.27
CA ASN A 46 1.84 -3.93 3.46
C ASN A 46 1.26 -3.97 2.04
N LEU A 47 0.97 -5.13 1.47
CA LEU A 47 0.39 -5.26 0.14
C LEU A 47 -1.07 -4.81 0.16
N ASP A 48 -1.80 -5.18 1.21
CA ASP A 48 -3.16 -4.69 1.48
C ASP A 48 -3.16 -3.16 1.68
N ALA A 49 -2.24 -2.63 2.49
CA ALA A 49 -2.11 -1.19 2.73
C ALA A 49 -1.80 -0.41 1.44
N LEU A 50 -0.85 -0.88 0.63
CA LEU A 50 -0.52 -0.26 -0.65
C LEU A 50 -1.71 -0.31 -1.62
N LYS A 51 -2.47 -1.42 -1.66
CA LYS A 51 -3.71 -1.49 -2.46
C LYS A 51 -4.76 -0.49 -2.01
N ALA A 52 -4.92 -0.29 -0.71
CA ALA A 52 -5.84 0.71 -0.16
C ALA A 52 -5.45 2.15 -0.56
N LEU A 53 -4.15 2.44 -0.65
CA LEU A 53 -3.64 3.77 -0.99
C LEU A 53 -3.71 4.11 -2.49
N LEU A 54 -3.78 3.11 -3.38
CA LEU A 54 -3.71 3.32 -4.83
C LEU A 54 -4.68 4.38 -5.38
N PRO A 55 -5.99 4.38 -5.03
CA PRO A 55 -6.93 5.34 -5.62
C PRO A 55 -6.61 6.81 -5.29
N TYR A 56 -5.88 7.06 -4.20
CA TYR A 56 -5.66 8.39 -3.65
C TYR A 56 -4.24 8.91 -3.87
N TYR A 57 -3.24 8.01 -3.87
CA TYR A 57 -1.82 8.38 -3.85
C TYR A 57 -1.02 7.86 -5.05
N ALA A 58 -1.64 7.16 -6.00
CA ALA A 58 -0.96 6.71 -7.21
C ALA A 58 -0.30 7.89 -7.95
N GLY A 59 1.01 7.76 -8.23
CA GLY A 59 1.80 8.79 -8.90
C GLY A 59 2.14 10.03 -8.03
N GLN A 60 1.76 10.06 -6.76
CA GLN A 60 1.98 11.20 -5.87
C GLN A 60 3.12 10.99 -4.86
N VAL A 61 3.64 9.76 -4.74
CA VAL A 61 4.72 9.42 -3.81
C VAL A 61 6.06 9.87 -4.39
N LYS A 62 6.72 10.82 -3.71
CA LYS A 62 8.02 11.38 -4.12
C LYS A 62 9.19 10.43 -3.85
N CYS A 63 9.13 9.65 -2.79
CA CYS A 63 10.22 8.79 -2.31
C CYS A 63 9.67 7.62 -1.52
N ILE A 64 10.27 6.44 -1.67
CA ILE A 64 10.01 5.22 -0.91
C ILE A 64 11.38 4.74 -0.38
N TYR A 65 11.44 4.35 0.89
CA TYR A 65 12.63 3.81 1.56
C TYR A 65 12.34 2.42 2.10
#